data_AF-A0A0R3CC46-F1
#
_entry.id   AF-A0A0R3CC46-F1
#
_cell.length_a   1.000
_cell.length_b   1.000
_cell.length_c   1.000
_cell.angle_alpha   90.00
_cell.angle_beta   90.00
_cell.angle_gamma   90.00
#
_symmetry.space_group_name_H-M   'P 1'
#
loop_
_entity.id
_entity.type
_entity.pdbx_description
1 polymer ?
#
loop_
_entity_poly.entity_id
_entity_poly.type
_entity_poly.pdbx_seq_one_letter_code
_entity_poly.pdbx_strand_id
1 'polypeptide(L)' 'MIADPTAPPRASMNDDRSPLLTLISCISCIRTMRLESSHPGSEGRDILQYRCEQCSRIERVQLVRRSWPAER' A
#
# COMPACT_ATOMS: atom_id res chain seq x y z
N MET A 1 -7.49 -13.74 32.86
CA MET A 1 -8.45 -13.41 31.77
C MET A 1 -8.41 -14.57 30.79
N ILE A 2 -9.45 -15.41 30.81
CA ILE A 2 -9.53 -16.64 30.01
C ILE A 2 -10.19 -16.25 28.68
N ALA A 3 -9.50 -16.43 27.56
CA ALA A 3 -10.06 -16.14 26.24
C ALA A 3 -11.15 -17.17 25.91
N ASP A 4 -12.31 -16.69 25.46
CA ASP A 4 -13.44 -17.50 25.01
C ASP A 4 -13.08 -18.22 23.69
N PRO A 5 -13.07 -19.57 23.66
CA PRO A 5 -12.73 -20.36 22.47
C PRO A 5 -13.79 -20.31 21.36
N THR A 6 -14.95 -19.70 21.62
CA THR A 6 -16.07 -19.60 20.68
C THR A 6 -16.12 -18.27 19.92
N ALA A 7 -15.21 -17.34 20.23
CA ALA A 7 -15.14 -16.08 19.52
C ALA A 7 -14.77 -16.33 18.05
N PRO A 8 -15.59 -15.92 17.07
CA PRO A 8 -15.23 -16.05 15.67
C PRO A 8 -13.90 -15.34 15.44
N PRO A 9 -13.00 -15.86 14.58
CA PRO A 9 -11.75 -15.18 14.27
C PRO A 9 -12.14 -13.77 13.84
N ARG A 10 -11.67 -12.77 14.59
CA ARG A 10 -11.82 -11.36 14.19
C ARG A 10 -11.17 -11.30 12.83
N ALA A 11 -11.99 -11.27 11.79
CA ALA A 11 -11.51 -11.15 10.43
C ALA A 11 -10.62 -9.92 10.45
N SER A 12 -9.33 -10.14 10.22
CA SER A 12 -8.36 -9.07 10.01
C SER A 12 -8.73 -8.43 8.67
N MET A 13 -9.85 -7.70 8.65
CA MET A 13 -10.46 -7.10 7.46
C MET A 13 -9.74 -5.84 7.01
N ASN A 14 -8.58 -5.55 7.60
CA ASN A 14 -7.68 -4.54 7.09
C ASN A 14 -6.66 -5.18 6.15
N ASP A 15 -7.14 -5.92 5.15
CA ASP A 15 -6.40 -6.00 3.89
C ASP A 15 -6.53 -4.62 3.22
N ASP A 16 -5.78 -3.67 3.78
CA ASP A 16 -5.70 -2.25 3.47
C ASP A 16 -5.03 -2.03 2.10
N ARG A 17 -5.33 -2.89 1.11
CA ARG A 17 -5.04 -2.63 -0.31
C ARG A 17 -6.01 -1.56 -0.79
N SER A 18 -5.84 -0.36 -0.26
CA SER A 18 -6.59 0.81 -0.70
C SER A 18 -6.45 0.92 -2.22
N PRO A 19 -7.55 1.05 -2.97
CA PRO A 19 -7.51 1.12 -4.44
C PRO A 19 -6.69 2.30 -4.96
N LEU A 20 -6.37 3.28 -4.09
CA LEU A 20 -5.46 4.38 -4.38
C LEU A 20 -3.99 3.96 -4.49
N LEU A 21 -3.61 2.81 -3.92
CA LEU A 21 -2.25 2.26 -4.04
C LEU A 21 -1.98 1.64 -5.42
N THR A 22 -2.92 1.64 -6.36
CA THR A 22 -2.72 1.06 -7.70
C THR A 22 -2.83 2.08 -8.84
N LEU A 23 -2.72 3.38 -8.56
CA LEU A 23 -3.00 4.43 -9.55
C LEU A 23 -1.78 5.09 -10.22
N ILE A 24 -0.57 4.54 -10.09
CA ILE A 24 0.62 5.10 -10.73
C ILE A 24 0.64 4.75 -12.22
N SER A 25 1.00 5.71 -13.07
CA SER A 25 1.20 5.50 -14.51
C SER A 25 2.67 5.57 -14.88
N CYS A 26 3.13 4.66 -15.73
CA CYS A 26 4.51 4.64 -16.21
C CYS A 26 4.75 5.85 -17.11
N ILE A 27 5.73 6.68 -16.78
CA ILE A 27 6.03 7.89 -17.57
C ILE A 27 6.50 7.59 -19.00
N SER A 28 7.01 6.38 -19.25
CA SER A 28 7.48 5.97 -20.58
C SER A 28 6.38 5.40 -21.48
N CYS A 29 5.36 4.73 -20.91
CA CYS A 29 4.33 4.04 -21.68
C CYS A 29 2.93 4.65 -21.51
N ILE A 30 2.75 5.54 -20.54
CA ILE A 30 1.46 6.13 -20.14
C ILE A 30 0.41 5.04 -19.86
N ARG A 31 0.86 3.94 -19.23
CA ARG A 31 0.00 2.85 -18.76
C ARG A 31 0.03 2.77 -17.25
N THR A 32 -1.11 2.46 -16.64
CA THR A 32 -1.19 2.14 -15.23
C THR A 32 -0.22 1.01 -14.90
N MET A 33 0.58 1.21 -13.86
CA MET A 33 1.57 0.26 -13.38
C MET A 33 0.96 -0.66 -12.33
N ARG A 34 1.47 -1.89 -12.26
CA ARG A 34 1.08 -2.86 -11.26
C ARG A 34 1.91 -2.67 -9.99
N LEU A 35 1.27 -2.62 -8.84
CA LEU A 35 1.93 -2.71 -7.55
C LEU A 35 2.50 -4.14 -7.38
N GLU A 36 3.83 -4.26 -7.27
CA GLU A 36 4.50 -5.55 -7.07
C GLU A 36 4.68 -5.89 -5.58
N SER A 37 5.09 -4.90 -4.79
CA SER A 37 5.34 -5.10 -3.36
C SER A 37 5.17 -3.82 -2.57
N SER A 38 4.87 -3.98 -1.29
CA SER A 38 4.80 -2.93 -0.29
C SER A 38 5.67 -3.34 0.89
N HIS A 39 6.60 -2.49 1.28
CA HIS A 39 7.47 -2.71 2.43
C HIS A 39 7.15 -1.66 3.50
N PRO A 40 6.89 -2.07 4.75
CA PRO A 40 6.68 -1.10 5.82
C PRO A 40 7.96 -0.29 6.04
N GLY A 41 7.84 1.03 6.00
CA GLY A 41 8.93 1.94 6.37
C GLY A 41 8.83 2.32 7.85
N SER A 42 9.84 3.03 8.37
CA SER A 42 9.72 3.68 9.67
C SER A 42 8.66 4.80 9.62
N GLU A 43 7.95 5.04 10.72
CA GLU A 43 7.00 6.16 10.87
C GLU A 43 5.84 6.18 9.86
N GLY A 44 5.38 5.02 9.37
CA GLY A 44 4.27 4.95 8.41
C GLY A 44 4.66 5.43 7.00
N ARG A 45 5.97 5.44 6.70
CA ARG A 45 6.53 5.80 5.40
C ARG A 45 6.74 4.59 4.50
N ASP A 46 5.65 3.90 4.19
CA ASP A 46 5.70 2.63 3.45
C ASP A 46 6.31 2.82 2.05
N ILE A 47 7.19 1.91 1.63
CA ILE A 47 7.78 1.94 0.29
C ILE A 47 6.97 0.99 -0.61
N LEU A 48 6.43 1.54 -1.68
CA LEU A 48 5.67 0.80 -2.69
C LEU A 48 6.53 0.66 -3.95
N GLN A 49 6.60 -0.56 -4.49
CA GLN A 49 7.28 -0.84 -5.74
C GLN A 49 6.25 -1.16 -6.83
N TYR A 50 6.31 -0.41 -7.92
CA TYR A 50 5.49 -0.60 -9.10
C TYR A 50 6.31 -1.11 -10.27
N ARG A 51 5.70 -1.95 -11.11
CA ARG A 51 6.25 -2.36 -12.40
C ARG A 51 5.28 -2.00 -13.53
N CYS A 52 5.83 -1.40 -14.58
CA CYS A 52 5.11 -1.26 -15.84
C CYS A 52 5.08 -2.62 -16.56
N GLU A 53 3.90 -3.17 -16.82
CA GLU A 53 3.78 -4.47 -17.48
C GLU A 53 4.17 -4.42 -18.98
N GLN A 54 4.33 -3.22 -19.56
CA GLN A 54 4.73 -3.04 -20.96
C GLN A 54 6.25 -2.95 -21.14
N CYS A 55 6.93 -2.05 -20.41
CA CYS A 55 8.37 -1.80 -20.57
C CYS A 55 9.22 -2.34 -19.41
N SER A 56 8.61 -3.02 -18.44
CA SER A 56 9.26 -3.58 -17.24
C SER A 56 9.94 -2.55 -16.34
N ARG A 57 9.75 -1.24 -16.58
CA ARG A 57 10.27 -0.17 -15.72
C ARG A 57 9.75 -0.34 -14.29
N ILE A 58 10.66 -0.20 -13.34
CA ILE A 58 10.35 -0.25 -11.91
C ILE A 58 10.36 1.17 -11.38
N GLU A 59 9.28 1.57 -10.69
CA GLU A 59 9.18 2.82 -9.96
C GLU A 59 8.95 2.53 -8.48
N ARG A 60 9.68 3.22 -7.60
CA ARG A 60 9.54 3.11 -6.15
C ARG A 60 9.05 4.44 -5.60
N VAL A 61 7.99 4.40 -4.81
CA VAL A 61 7.42 5.60 -4.17
C VAL A 61 7.29 5.38 -2.68
N GLN A 62 7.33 6.47 -1.93
CA GLN A 62 7.12 6.46 -0.50
C GLN A 62 5.70 6.98 -0.20
N LEU A 63 4.90 6.15 0.46
CA LEU A 63 3.59 6.55 0.97
C LEU A 63 3.81 7.42 2.20
N VAL A 64 3.49 8.71 2.11
CA VAL A 64 3.51 9.61 3.26
C VAL A 64 2.09 9.71 3.81
N ARG A 65 1.82 8.97 4.90
CA ARG A 65 0.53 9.08 5.62
C ARG A 65 0.50 10.40 6.38
N ARG A 66 -0.38 11.31 5.96
CA ARG A 66 -0.69 12.52 6.74
C ARG A 66 -1.79 12.16 7.74
N SER A 67 -1.56 12.41 9.03
CA SER A 67 -2.62 12.39 10.03
C SER A 67 -3.53 13.60 9.82
N TRP A 68 -4.84 13.40 9.96
CA TRP A 68 -5.81 14.49 10.06
C TRP A 68 -6.36 14.54 11.50
N PRO A 69 -6.44 15.73 12.14
CA PRO A 69 -5.95 17.02 11.65
C PRO A 69 -4.43 17.03 11.55
N ALA A 70 -3.90 17.74 10.55
CA ALA A 70 -2.47 17.99 10.48
C ALA A 70 -2.10 18.88 11.68
N GLU A 71 -1.16 18.42 12.53
CA GLU A 71 -0.56 19.30 13.54
C GLU A 71 -0.01 20.54 12.82
N ARG A 72 -0.49 21.70 13.25
CA ARG A 72 -0.19 23.01 12.64
C ARG A 72 1.22 23.47 12.96
#